data_AF-A0A2E2SWY8-F1
#
_entry.id   AF-A0A2E2SWY8-F1
#
_cell.length_a   1.000
_cell.length_b   1.000
_cell.length_c   1.000
_cell.angle_alpha   90.00
_cell.angle_beta   90.00
_cell.angle_gamma   90.00
#
_symmetry.space_group_name_H-M   'P 1'
#
loop_
_entity.id
_entity.type
_entity.pdbx_description
1 polymer ?
#
loop_
_entity_poly.entity_id
_entity_poly.type
_entity_poly.pdbx_seq_one_letter_code
_entity_poly.pdbx_strand_id
1 'polypeptide(L)'
;MVKLLELDIPDFYIKEPLTKSSIEILKKDKSKKDVVKRLFMIKNEVKPDYYFAETGPETGFFLTATVQPDFVLIGDARRQIKEEDIWADLLKERPLYKIKVKVYLEKEYELFWEFEHITKNKNEIYKLIIDLKHKIENIIKEK
;
A
#
# COMPACT_ATOMS: atom_id res chain seq x y z
N MET A 1 -20.23 9.07 10.65
CA MET A 1 -19.10 9.06 11.61
C MET A 1 -17.86 8.48 10.93
N VAL A 2 -16.64 8.95 11.28
CA VAL A 2 -15.38 8.33 10.81
C VAL A 2 -15.02 7.20 11.76
N LYS A 3 -14.87 5.99 11.23
CA LYS A 3 -14.53 4.80 12.00
C LYS A 3 -13.13 4.33 11.63
N LEU A 4 -12.30 4.09 12.64
CA LEU A 4 -10.99 3.47 12.44
C LEU A 4 -11.14 1.96 12.26
N LEU A 5 -10.33 1.41 11.36
CA LEU A 5 -10.23 -0.01 11.12
C LEU A 5 -9.05 -0.59 11.89
N GLU A 6 -9.14 -1.84 12.28
CA GLU A 6 -7.99 -2.57 12.82
C GLU A 6 -6.91 -2.65 11.73
N LEU A 7 -5.69 -2.27 12.09
CA LEU A 7 -4.60 -2.11 11.14
C LEU A 7 -3.32 -2.76 11.65
N ASP A 8 -2.97 -3.88 11.03
CA ASP A 8 -1.64 -4.46 11.14
C ASP A 8 -0.86 -4.21 9.84
N ILE A 9 0.12 -3.30 9.92
CA ILE A 9 0.96 -2.93 8.79
C ILE A 9 2.17 -3.88 8.77
N PRO A 10 2.41 -4.67 7.72
CA PRO A 10 3.59 -5.54 7.69
C PRO A 10 4.89 -4.74 7.56
N ASP A 11 6.01 -5.41 7.80
CA ASP A 11 7.31 -4.92 7.34
C ASP A 11 7.35 -4.90 5.81
N PHE A 12 8.10 -3.95 5.24
CA PHE A 12 8.27 -3.81 3.79
C PHE A 12 9.17 -4.88 3.15
N TYR A 13 9.51 -5.96 3.85
CA TYR A 13 10.49 -6.94 3.41
C TYR A 13 9.83 -8.21 2.86
N ILE A 14 10.06 -8.49 1.57
CA ILE A 14 9.68 -9.74 0.92
C ILE A 14 10.90 -10.67 0.89
N LYS A 15 10.78 -11.83 1.51
CA LYS A 15 11.88 -12.81 1.69
C LYS A 15 11.68 -14.05 0.85
N GLU A 16 10.45 -14.54 0.76
CA GLU A 16 10.14 -15.82 0.13
C GLU A 16 10.24 -15.71 -1.40
N PRO A 17 11.03 -16.58 -2.05
CA PRO A 17 11.14 -16.60 -3.49
C PRO A 17 9.89 -17.19 -4.15
N LEU A 18 9.70 -16.88 -5.43
CA LEU A 18 8.73 -17.58 -6.26
C LEU A 18 9.22 -19.00 -6.55
N THR A 19 8.27 -19.90 -6.86
CA THR A 19 8.65 -21.23 -7.34
C THR A 19 9.35 -21.12 -8.69
N LYS A 20 10.23 -22.08 -8.98
CA LYS A 20 10.96 -22.12 -10.25
C LYS A 20 10.02 -22.12 -11.46
N SER A 21 8.93 -22.87 -11.40
CA SER A 21 7.91 -22.89 -12.46
C SER A 21 7.26 -21.53 -12.68
N SER A 22 6.96 -20.78 -11.62
CA SER A 22 6.42 -19.42 -11.73
C SER A 22 7.40 -18.48 -12.43
N ILE A 23 8.70 -18.52 -12.07
CA ILE A 23 9.73 -17.71 -12.73
C ILE A 23 9.84 -18.04 -14.22
N GLU A 24 9.86 -19.33 -14.57
CA GLU A 24 9.95 -19.76 -15.97
C GLU A 24 8.77 -19.26 -16.81
N ILE A 25 7.55 -19.30 -16.26
CA ILE A 25 6.35 -18.75 -16.91
C ILE A 25 6.50 -17.24 -17.10
N LEU A 26 6.87 -16.52 -16.04
CA LEU A 26 7.02 -15.06 -16.10
C LEU A 26 8.06 -14.60 -17.12
N LYS A 27 9.15 -15.36 -17.28
CA LYS A 27 10.19 -15.11 -18.29
C LYS A 27 9.67 -15.33 -19.70
N LYS A 28 8.98 -16.46 -19.94
CA LYS A 28 8.41 -16.79 -21.25
C LYS A 28 7.39 -15.73 -21.69
N ASP A 29 6.57 -15.28 -20.77
CA ASP A 29 5.53 -14.27 -21.01
C ASP A 29 6.07 -12.83 -21.06
N LYS A 30 7.39 -12.63 -20.82
CA LYS A 30 8.02 -11.31 -20.69
C LYS A 30 7.25 -10.39 -19.75
N SER A 31 6.82 -10.95 -18.62
CA SER A 31 5.96 -10.26 -17.67
C SER A 31 6.59 -8.95 -17.18
N LYS A 32 5.76 -7.92 -17.09
CA LYS A 32 6.16 -6.61 -16.57
C LYS A 32 6.57 -6.73 -15.11
N LYS A 33 7.54 -5.92 -14.67
CA LYS A 33 8.04 -5.89 -13.29
C LYS A 33 6.95 -5.77 -12.23
N ASP A 34 5.89 -5.01 -12.51
CA ASP A 34 4.79 -4.80 -11.54
C ASP A 34 4.00 -6.10 -11.30
N VAL A 35 3.83 -6.93 -12.34
CA VAL A 35 3.18 -8.24 -12.22
C VAL A 35 4.05 -9.18 -11.39
N VAL A 36 5.35 -9.20 -11.68
CA VAL A 36 6.33 -10.00 -10.93
C VAL A 36 6.32 -9.61 -9.45
N LYS A 37 6.39 -8.31 -9.15
CA LYS A 37 6.34 -7.78 -7.78
C LYS A 37 5.07 -8.21 -7.05
N ARG A 38 3.91 -8.11 -7.70
CA ARG A 38 2.62 -8.56 -7.12
C ARG A 38 2.62 -10.05 -6.81
N LEU A 39 3.24 -10.89 -7.63
CA LEU A 39 3.34 -12.33 -7.33
C LEU A 39 4.23 -12.59 -6.12
N PHE A 40 5.35 -11.87 -5.97
CA PHE A 40 6.15 -11.94 -4.74
C PHE A 40 5.34 -11.51 -3.51
N MET A 41 4.54 -10.45 -3.63
CA MET A 41 3.66 -9.99 -2.55
C MET A 41 2.64 -11.07 -2.17
N ILE A 42 1.98 -11.68 -3.15
CA ILE A 42 1.03 -12.79 -2.93
C ILE A 42 1.72 -13.96 -2.22
N LYS A 43 2.92 -14.34 -2.68
CA LYS A 43 3.70 -15.44 -2.09
C LYS A 43 4.11 -15.17 -0.64
N ASN A 44 4.30 -13.92 -0.27
CA ASN A 44 4.65 -13.49 1.09
C ASN A 44 3.43 -13.02 1.88
N GLU A 45 2.21 -13.28 1.38
CA GLU A 45 0.93 -12.97 2.05
C GLU A 45 0.72 -11.49 2.42
N VAL A 46 1.34 -10.59 1.65
CA VAL A 46 1.21 -9.13 1.82
C VAL A 46 0.36 -8.49 0.72
N LYS A 47 -0.30 -7.38 1.08
CA LYS A 47 -1.23 -6.64 0.22
C LYS A 47 -0.63 -5.27 -0.17
N PRO A 48 -1.03 -4.66 -1.29
CA PRO A 48 -0.55 -3.32 -1.65
C PRO A 48 -1.16 -2.21 -0.78
N ASP A 49 -2.39 -2.42 -0.31
CA ASP A 49 -3.18 -1.41 0.39
C ASP A 49 -3.70 -1.96 1.72
N TYR A 50 -3.47 -1.21 2.78
CA TYR A 50 -3.98 -1.48 4.12
C TYR A 50 -4.89 -0.31 4.53
N TYR A 51 -6.20 -0.54 4.52
CA TYR A 51 -7.20 0.47 4.86
C TYR A 51 -7.24 0.69 6.37
N PHE A 52 -7.31 1.96 6.80
CA PHE A 52 -7.28 2.29 8.22
C PHE A 52 -8.47 3.12 8.71
N ALA A 53 -9.29 3.64 7.80
CA ALA A 53 -10.50 4.36 8.16
C ALA A 53 -11.57 4.27 7.08
N GLU A 54 -12.83 4.36 7.52
CA GLU A 54 -14.02 4.41 6.67
C GLU A 54 -15.01 5.49 7.17
N THR A 55 -15.85 5.99 6.27
CA THR A 55 -16.98 6.88 6.60
C THR A 55 -18.30 6.13 6.47
N GLY A 56 -19.25 6.46 7.36
CA GLY A 56 -20.62 5.97 7.25
C GLY A 56 -21.41 6.69 6.13
N PRO A 57 -22.39 6.03 5.48
CA PRO A 57 -23.21 6.62 4.41
C PRO A 57 -23.95 7.89 4.82
N GLU A 58 -24.27 8.04 6.10
CA GLU A 58 -24.97 9.20 6.66
C GLU A 58 -24.16 10.51 6.57
N THR A 59 -22.86 10.41 6.26
CA THR A 59 -21.98 11.58 6.12
C THR A 59 -22.14 12.29 4.78
N GLY A 60 -22.62 11.61 3.73
CA GLY A 60 -22.59 12.15 2.36
C GLY A 60 -21.17 12.24 1.76
N PHE A 61 -20.20 11.58 2.39
CA PHE A 61 -18.81 11.52 1.95
C PHE A 61 -18.33 10.07 1.78
N PHE A 62 -17.50 9.87 0.76
CA PHE A 62 -16.73 8.64 0.56
C PHE A 62 -15.27 8.86 0.97
N LEU A 63 -14.71 7.95 1.77
CA LEU A 63 -13.34 8.03 2.28
C LEU A 63 -12.51 6.86 1.77
N THR A 64 -11.37 7.18 1.17
CA THR A 64 -10.28 6.23 0.92
C THR A 64 -9.10 6.60 1.81
N ALA A 65 -8.82 5.79 2.83
CA ALA A 65 -7.72 6.01 3.76
C ALA A 65 -6.84 4.75 3.86
N THR A 66 -5.65 4.79 3.26
CA THR A 66 -4.76 3.63 3.13
C THR A 66 -3.32 3.92 3.56
N VAL A 67 -2.67 2.88 4.06
CA VAL A 67 -1.21 2.76 4.13
C VAL A 67 -0.76 1.82 3.02
N GLN A 68 0.19 2.27 2.21
CA GLN A 68 0.76 1.53 1.09
C GLN A 68 2.26 1.29 1.35
N PRO A 69 2.66 0.07 1.75
CA PRO A 69 4.07 -0.27 1.87
C PRO A 69 4.69 -0.46 0.47
N ASP A 70 5.77 0.26 0.20
CA ASP A 70 6.67 -0.03 -0.92
C ASP A 70 7.57 -1.20 -0.54
N PHE A 71 7.06 -2.40 -0.78
CA PHE A 71 7.79 -3.63 -0.49
C PHE A 71 9.07 -3.74 -1.33
N VAL A 72 10.12 -4.26 -0.71
CA VAL A 72 11.42 -4.53 -1.32
C VAL A 72 11.82 -5.99 -1.14
N LEU A 73 12.47 -6.53 -2.18
CA LEU A 73 12.98 -7.89 -2.17
C LEU A 73 14.28 -7.98 -1.37
N ILE A 74 14.32 -8.89 -0.40
CA ILE A 74 15.50 -9.24 0.39
C ILE A 74 15.72 -10.76 0.40
N GLY A 75 16.84 -11.21 0.95
CA GLY A 75 17.13 -12.64 1.10
C GLY A 75 17.02 -13.41 -0.21
N ASP A 76 16.29 -14.52 -0.17
CA ASP A 76 16.17 -15.48 -1.27
C ASP A 76 15.40 -14.91 -2.46
N ALA A 77 14.34 -14.15 -2.20
CA ALA A 77 13.63 -13.39 -3.24
C ALA A 77 14.56 -12.42 -3.99
N ARG A 78 15.44 -11.74 -3.26
CA ARG A 78 16.44 -10.83 -3.87
C ARG A 78 17.46 -11.58 -4.72
N ARG A 79 17.94 -12.74 -4.24
CA ARG A 79 18.90 -13.58 -4.98
C ARG A 79 18.28 -14.08 -6.28
N GLN A 80 17.05 -14.58 -6.23
CA GLN A 80 16.32 -15.05 -7.40
C GLN A 80 16.19 -13.96 -8.47
N ILE A 81 15.81 -12.74 -8.10
CA ILE A 81 15.74 -11.64 -9.09
C ILE A 81 17.11 -11.18 -9.57
N LYS A 82 18.15 -11.27 -8.74
CA LYS A 82 19.51 -10.93 -9.15
C LYS A 82 20.05 -11.88 -10.23
N GLU A 83 19.62 -13.13 -10.22
CA GLU A 83 19.93 -14.12 -11.27
C GLU A 83 19.14 -13.85 -12.57
N GLU A 84 18.09 -13.02 -12.49
CA GLU A 84 17.16 -12.71 -13.57
C GLU A 84 17.30 -11.24 -14.01
N ASP A 85 18.30 -10.97 -14.86
CA ASP A 85 18.68 -9.61 -15.32
C ASP A 85 17.50 -8.78 -15.85
N ILE A 86 16.47 -9.42 -16.41
CA ILE A 86 15.28 -8.79 -17.01
C ILE A 86 14.48 -7.97 -15.99
N TRP A 87 14.57 -8.30 -14.70
CA TRP A 87 13.85 -7.61 -13.62
C TRP A 87 14.76 -6.96 -12.59
N ALA A 88 16.03 -6.69 -12.93
CA ALA A 88 17.01 -6.08 -12.04
C ALA A 88 16.56 -4.74 -11.44
N ASP A 89 15.64 -4.02 -12.10
CA ASP A 89 15.04 -2.78 -11.58
C ASP A 89 14.29 -2.96 -10.26
N LEU A 90 13.72 -4.14 -9.98
CA LEU A 90 13.09 -4.44 -8.69
C LEU A 90 14.09 -4.37 -7.52
N LEU A 91 15.39 -4.51 -7.80
CA LEU A 91 16.44 -4.44 -6.78
C LEU A 91 16.82 -3.01 -6.37
N LYS A 92 16.37 -2.00 -7.14
CA LYS A 92 16.64 -0.57 -6.93
C LYS A 92 15.60 0.11 -6.04
N GLU A 93 14.49 -0.57 -5.77
CA GLU A 93 13.39 -0.03 -4.97
C GLU A 93 13.81 0.24 -3.52
N ARG A 94 13.17 1.23 -2.90
CA ARG A 94 13.47 1.66 -1.54
C ARG A 94 12.29 1.36 -0.63
N PRO A 95 12.53 0.82 0.58
CA PRO A 95 11.46 0.57 1.52
C PRO A 95 10.92 1.88 2.08
N LEU A 96 9.64 2.12 1.86
CA LEU A 96 8.90 3.28 2.31
C LEU A 96 7.45 2.86 2.62
N TYR A 97 6.79 3.64 3.47
CA TYR A 97 5.34 3.59 3.63
C TYR A 97 4.75 4.88 3.12
N LYS A 98 3.68 4.75 2.34
CA LYS A 98 2.94 5.86 1.79
C LYS A 98 1.53 5.88 2.38
N ILE A 99 1.23 6.91 3.15
CA ILE A 99 -0.09 7.15 3.73
C ILE A 99 -0.86 8.01 2.74
N LYS A 100 -2.04 7.56 2.33
CA LYS A 100 -2.93 8.31 1.44
C LYS A 100 -4.31 8.41 2.06
N VAL A 101 -4.84 9.62 2.07
CA VAL A 101 -6.23 9.88 2.41
C VAL A 101 -6.86 10.70 1.32
N LYS A 102 -8.04 10.29 0.87
CA LYS A 102 -8.87 11.03 -0.08
C LYS A 102 -10.31 11.02 0.40
N VAL A 103 -10.90 12.20 0.50
CA VAL A 103 -12.29 12.43 0.88
C VAL A 103 -13.01 12.94 -0.35
N TYR A 104 -14.12 12.29 -0.70
CA TYR A 104 -14.94 12.61 -1.85
C TYR A 104 -16.36 12.96 -1.43
N LEU A 105 -17.01 13.84 -2.19
CA LEU A 105 -18.44 14.08 -2.06
C LEU A 105 -19.21 12.97 -2.74
N GLU A 106 -20.12 12.30 -2.02
CA GLU A 106 -20.82 11.13 -2.55
C GLU A 106 -21.72 11.47 -3.75
N LYS A 107 -22.36 12.65 -3.73
CA LYS A 107 -23.29 13.07 -4.80
C LYS A 107 -22.61 13.31 -6.14
N GLU A 108 -21.40 13.87 -6.11
CA GLU A 108 -20.70 14.34 -7.32
C GLU A 108 -19.47 13.51 -7.66
N TYR A 109 -19.07 12.59 -6.76
CA TYR A 109 -17.80 11.87 -6.79
C TYR A 109 -16.58 12.81 -6.93
N GLU A 110 -16.74 14.05 -6.51
CA GLU A 110 -15.70 15.07 -6.56
C GLU A 110 -14.74 14.89 -5.39
N LEU A 111 -13.44 14.97 -5.67
CA LEU A 111 -12.40 14.98 -4.64
C LEU A 111 -12.52 16.28 -3.84
N PHE A 112 -12.94 16.16 -2.59
CA PHE A 112 -13.09 17.30 -1.69
C PHE A 112 -11.78 17.65 -0.99
N TRP A 113 -11.03 16.63 -0.59
CA TRP A 113 -9.78 16.81 0.13
C TRP A 113 -8.87 15.60 -0.04
N GLU A 114 -7.56 15.84 -0.11
CA GLU A 114 -6.56 14.79 -0.09
C GLU A 114 -5.37 15.11 0.80
N PHE A 115 -4.72 14.04 1.26
CA PHE A 115 -3.49 14.08 2.02
C PHE A 115 -2.59 12.92 1.63
N GLU A 116 -1.30 13.21 1.52
CA GLU A 116 -0.28 12.22 1.22
C GLU A 116 0.94 12.47 2.12
N HIS A 117 1.45 11.39 2.71
CA HIS A 117 2.68 11.42 3.51
C HIS A 117 3.54 10.18 3.25
N ILE A 118 4.86 10.34 3.28
CA ILE A 118 5.81 9.26 3.05
C ILE A 118 6.76 9.18 4.24
N THR A 119 6.90 7.99 4.83
CA THR A 119 7.83 7.75 5.94
C THR A 119 8.42 6.34 5.88
N LYS A 120 9.52 6.12 6.61
CA LYS A 120 10.07 4.78 6.89
C LYS A 120 9.69 4.29 8.29
N ASN A 121 9.11 5.15 9.11
CA ASN A 121 8.88 4.90 10.52
C ASN A 121 7.45 4.42 10.75
N LYS A 122 7.28 3.12 11.01
CA LYS A 122 5.97 2.52 11.29
C LYS A 122 5.26 3.17 12.50
N ASN A 123 6.00 3.62 13.52
CA ASN A 123 5.41 4.30 14.68
C ASN A 123 4.84 5.68 14.33
N GLU A 124 5.44 6.36 13.36
CA GLU A 124 4.94 7.65 12.86
C GLU A 124 3.60 7.48 12.15
N ILE A 125 3.41 6.36 11.42
CA ILE A 125 2.16 6.05 10.73
C ILE A 125 0.99 5.96 11.72
N TYR A 126 1.16 5.21 12.81
CA TYR A 126 0.08 5.06 13.80
C TYR A 126 -0.28 6.39 14.47
N LYS A 127 0.70 7.27 14.73
CA LYS A 127 0.43 8.62 15.24
C LYS A 127 -0.36 9.45 14.21
N LEU A 128 0.10 9.45 12.96
CA LEU A 128 -0.57 10.18 11.88
C LEU A 128 -2.00 9.70 11.64
N ILE A 129 -2.29 8.40 11.78
CA ILE A 129 -3.66 7.86 11.64
C ILE A 129 -4.62 8.49 12.67
N ILE A 130 -4.17 8.64 13.92
CA ILE A 130 -4.98 9.25 14.99
C ILE A 130 -5.24 10.72 14.66
N ASP A 131 -4.20 11.46 14.26
CA ASP A 131 -4.33 12.88 13.90
C ASP A 131 -5.23 13.08 12.67
N LEU A 132 -5.09 12.21 11.67
CA LEU A 132 -5.89 12.22 10.45
C LEU A 132 -7.37 11.93 10.75
N LYS A 133 -7.69 11.02 11.68
CA LYS A 133 -9.08 10.78 12.09
C LYS A 133 -9.75 12.08 12.52
N HIS A 134 -9.14 12.81 13.45
CA HIS A 134 -9.69 14.06 13.97
C HIS A 134 -9.81 15.12 12.87
N LYS A 135 -8.80 15.21 12.00
CA LYS A 135 -8.82 16.14 10.87
C LYS A 135 -9.96 15.84 9.89
N ILE A 136 -10.17 14.58 9.53
CA ILE A 136 -11.25 14.16 8.63
C ILE A 136 -12.62 14.43 9.28
N GLU A 137 -12.79 14.16 10.57
CA GLU A 137 -14.04 14.46 11.29
C GLU A 137 -14.38 15.95 11.29
N ASN A 138 -13.39 16.83 11.40
CA ASN A 138 -13.61 18.27 11.31
C ASN A 138 -13.98 18.70 9.89
N ILE A 139 -13.25 18.19 8.88
CA ILE A 139 -13.53 18.46 7.45
C ILE A 139 -14.96 18.06 7.08
N ILE A 140 -15.47 16.94 7.61
CA ILE A 140 -16.83 16.47 7.35
C ILE A 140 -17.88 17.34 8.07
N LYS A 141 -17.57 17.88 9.26
CA LYS A 141 -18.50 18.70 10.06
C LYS A 141 -18.60 20.16 9.62
N GLU A 142 -17.54 20.70 9.02
CA GLU A 142 -17.48 22.11 8.56
C GLU A 142 -18.29 22.34 7.26
N LYS A 143 -18.88 21.28 6.69
CA LYS A 143 -19.73 21.32 5.50
C LYS A 143 -21.19 21.07 5.86
#